data_AF-A0A8W8M4W1-F1
#
_entry.id   AF-A0A8W8M4W1-F1
#
_cell.length_a   1.000
_cell.length_b   1.000
_cell.length_c   1.000
_cell.angle_alpha   90.00
_cell.angle_beta   90.00
_cell.angle_gamma   90.00
#
_symmetry.space_group_name_H-M   'P 1'
#
loop_
_entity.id
_entity.type
_entity.pdbx_description
1 polymer ?
#
loop_
_entity_poly.entity_id
_entity_poly.type
_entity_poly.pdbx_seq_one_letter_code
_entity_poly.pdbx_strand_id
1 'polypeptide(L)'
;MMKHTIIRVFVLWTIFMGLHLDCCCGQVLYKSDNCCYECYQKNTAGTSSVADGHQKETSKKIAFSVNFSRFSQRLNNTNQILVYKNVLVNHGSGYNAKSGTFTTPEAGTYAFFFSVQVHKNVRLSTYLMFNGKSVSESLAGRIPDINTGGNMAILSLKEGDKVWVQTHHSGLDWINMSGEVILNYSGNSFSGFLLF
;
A
#
# COMPACT_ATOMS: atom_id res chain seq x y z
N MET A 1 -11.36 -78.79 47.23
CA MET A 1 -10.05 -79.45 47.29
C MET A 1 -9.54 -79.55 45.86
N MET A 2 -8.36 -78.98 45.56
CA MET A 2 -7.64 -78.97 44.26
C MET A 2 -8.30 -78.25 43.06
N LYS A 3 -7.61 -77.63 42.10
CA LYS A 3 -6.32 -76.91 41.98
C LYS A 3 -6.19 -76.53 40.48
N HIS A 4 -5.49 -75.43 40.17
CA HIS A 4 -4.88 -75.03 38.88
C HIS A 4 -5.79 -74.45 37.78
N THR A 5 -5.77 -73.14 37.49
CA THR A 5 -4.76 -72.32 36.75
C THR A 5 -4.80 -72.53 35.24
N ILE A 6 -5.10 -71.48 34.46
CA ILE A 6 -4.32 -70.99 33.31
C ILE A 6 -4.78 -69.58 32.90
N ILE A 7 -3.75 -68.76 32.65
CA ILE A 7 -3.65 -67.35 32.33
C ILE A 7 -4.11 -67.06 30.89
N ARG A 8 -4.83 -65.95 30.65
CA ARG A 8 -4.65 -65.13 29.44
C ARG A 8 -4.82 -63.63 29.73
N VAL A 9 -3.70 -62.94 29.51
CA VAL A 9 -3.43 -61.50 29.48
C VAL A 9 -4.33 -60.78 28.49
N PHE A 10 -4.85 -59.59 28.80
CA PHE A 10 -5.01 -58.49 27.82
C PHE A 10 -5.11 -57.11 28.52
N VAL A 11 -3.98 -56.41 28.47
CA VAL A 11 -3.76 -54.96 28.18
C VAL A 11 -4.27 -53.90 29.17
N LEU A 12 -3.29 -53.27 29.83
CA LEU A 12 -3.36 -51.99 30.53
C LEU A 12 -3.95 -50.88 29.65
N TRP A 13 -4.91 -50.14 30.19
CA TRP A 13 -5.26 -48.81 29.73
C TRP A 13 -4.09 -47.86 30.04
N THR A 14 -3.38 -47.42 29.00
CA THR A 14 -2.41 -46.33 29.11
C THR A 14 -3.16 -45.02 29.29
N ILE A 15 -2.84 -44.33 30.39
CA ILE A 15 -3.25 -42.97 30.69
C ILE A 15 -2.63 -42.06 29.62
N PHE A 16 -3.45 -41.56 28.69
CA PHE A 16 -3.09 -40.41 27.87
C PHE A 16 -3.13 -39.18 28.78
N MET A 17 -2.00 -38.87 29.41
CA MET A 17 -1.77 -37.55 29.99
C MET A 17 -1.46 -36.63 28.80
N GLY A 18 -2.52 -36.23 28.10
CA GLY A 18 -2.44 -35.17 27.11
C GLY A 18 -2.02 -33.90 27.83
N LEU A 19 -0.85 -33.37 27.47
CA LEU A 19 -0.43 -32.01 27.75
C LEU A 19 -1.58 -31.06 27.36
N HIS A 20 -2.33 -30.58 28.36
CA HIS A 20 -3.20 -29.43 28.21
C HIS A 20 -2.29 -28.20 28.16
N LEU A 21 -1.92 -27.78 26.95
CA LEU A 21 -1.44 -26.42 26.75
C LEU A 21 -2.67 -25.51 26.70
N ASP A 22 -3.06 -25.00 27.86
CA ASP A 22 -3.91 -23.82 27.94
C ASP A 22 -3.14 -22.64 27.34
N CYS A 23 -3.58 -22.19 26.17
CA CYS A 23 -2.99 -21.05 25.50
C CYS A 23 -3.40 -19.77 26.24
N CYS A 24 -2.53 -19.29 27.12
CA CYS A 24 -2.67 -17.97 27.76
C CYS A 24 -2.63 -16.87 26.70
N CYS A 25 -3.77 -16.20 26.51
CA CYS A 25 -3.86 -14.96 25.76
C CYS A 25 -3.18 -13.84 26.56
N GLY A 26 -1.99 -13.40 26.12
CA GLY A 26 -1.42 -12.15 26.62
C GLY A 26 0.09 -12.07 26.68
N GLN A 27 0.81 -12.29 25.58
CA GLN A 27 2.08 -11.59 25.27
C GLN A 27 2.29 -11.56 23.74
N VAL A 28 2.77 -10.44 23.22
CA VAL A 28 3.16 -10.29 21.80
C VAL A 28 4.46 -11.05 21.60
N LEU A 29 4.38 -12.23 20.97
CA LEU A 29 5.55 -12.99 20.55
C LEU A 29 5.69 -12.95 19.03
N TYR A 30 6.94 -12.76 18.60
CA TYR A 30 7.33 -12.65 17.20
C TYR A 30 6.93 -13.89 16.41
N LYS A 31 6.41 -13.61 15.21
CA LYS A 31 5.98 -14.52 14.14
C LYS A 31 6.88 -15.76 13.96
N SER A 32 6.51 -16.86 14.58
CA SER A 32 6.63 -18.20 13.99
C SER A 32 5.52 -19.11 14.53
N ASP A 33 5.01 -19.93 13.63
CA ASP A 33 4.20 -21.14 13.88
C ASP A 33 2.67 -20.99 13.93
N ASN A 34 2.02 -21.86 13.13
CA ASN A 34 0.63 -21.94 12.71
C ASN A 34 -0.46 -21.84 13.81
N CYS A 35 -0.08 -21.80 15.08
CA CYS A 35 -1.02 -21.73 16.20
C CYS A 35 -1.89 -20.46 16.17
N CYS A 36 -1.30 -19.32 15.77
CA CYS A 36 -2.05 -18.07 15.63
C CYS A 36 -3.08 -18.12 14.49
N TYR A 37 -2.76 -18.80 13.38
CA TYR A 37 -3.67 -18.88 12.24
C TYR A 37 -4.85 -19.80 12.53
N GLU A 38 -4.61 -20.93 13.20
CA GLU A 38 -5.69 -21.84 13.62
C GLU A 38 -6.56 -21.24 14.73
N CYS A 39 -6.00 -20.47 15.68
CA CYS A 39 -6.80 -19.72 16.66
C CYS A 39 -7.63 -18.62 16.00
N TYR A 40 -7.09 -17.90 15.02
CA TYR A 40 -7.84 -16.92 14.24
C TYR A 40 -9.01 -17.55 13.46
N GLN A 41 -8.78 -18.72 12.85
CA GLN A 41 -9.81 -19.49 12.15
C GLN A 41 -10.87 -20.05 13.11
N LYS A 42 -10.48 -20.55 14.29
CA LYS A 42 -11.43 -21.07 15.30
C LYS A 42 -12.29 -19.96 15.92
N ASN A 43 -11.74 -18.76 16.13
CA ASN A 43 -12.51 -17.60 16.59
C ASN A 43 -13.46 -17.04 15.52
N THR A 44 -13.21 -17.32 14.24
CA THR A 44 -14.10 -16.92 13.14
C THR A 44 -15.13 -18.00 12.76
N ALA A 45 -14.88 -19.27 13.11
CA ALA A 45 -15.81 -20.39 12.89
C ALA A 45 -16.74 -20.68 14.10
N GLY A 46 -16.50 -20.06 15.26
CA GLY A 46 -17.19 -20.33 16.52
C GLY A 46 -18.12 -19.21 17.00
N THR A 47 -18.92 -18.59 16.13
CA THR A 47 -20.05 -17.75 16.54
C THR A 47 -21.21 -17.97 15.58
N SER A 48 -22.04 -18.96 15.88
CA SER A 48 -23.29 -19.21 15.16
C SER A 48 -24.33 -19.73 16.14
N SER A 49 -24.88 -18.81 16.95
CA SER A 49 -26.24 -18.91 17.52
C SER A 49 -26.52 -17.77 18.52
N VAL A 50 -26.35 -16.51 18.10
CA VAL A 50 -27.19 -15.40 18.59
C VAL A 50 -27.46 -14.52 17.39
N ALA A 51 -28.74 -14.28 17.08
CA ALA A 51 -29.14 -13.33 16.06
C ALA A 51 -28.80 -11.92 16.56
N ASP A 52 -27.59 -11.46 16.26
CA ASP A 52 -27.21 -10.07 16.43
C ASP A 52 -26.82 -9.52 15.05
N GLY A 53 -27.42 -8.39 14.69
CA GLY A 53 -27.30 -7.76 13.37
C GLY A 53 -25.96 -7.07 13.18
N HIS A 54 -24.84 -7.79 13.32
CA HIS A 54 -23.55 -7.26 12.93
C HIS A 54 -23.48 -7.21 11.40
N GLN A 55 -23.74 -6.02 10.85
CA GLN A 55 -23.25 -5.67 9.53
C GLN A 55 -21.76 -6.02 9.52
N LYS A 56 -21.38 -6.95 8.64
CA LYS A 56 -19.99 -7.20 8.30
C LYS A 56 -19.44 -5.87 7.79
N GLU A 57 -18.78 -5.08 8.66
CA GLU A 57 -18.09 -3.87 8.24
C GLU A 57 -17.06 -4.30 7.19
N THR A 58 -17.43 -4.11 5.92
CA THR A 58 -16.48 -4.26 4.84
C THR A 58 -15.52 -3.09 4.98
N SER A 59 -14.35 -3.32 5.57
CA SER A 59 -13.33 -2.27 5.63
C SER A 59 -13.11 -1.75 4.21
N LYS A 60 -13.30 -0.45 4.05
CA LYS A 60 -13.27 0.17 2.73
C LYS A 60 -11.83 0.18 2.25
N LYS A 61 -11.56 -0.60 1.20
CA LYS A 61 -10.24 -0.65 0.58
C LYS A 61 -10.07 0.58 -0.31
N ILE A 62 -9.15 1.47 0.06
CA ILE A 62 -8.80 2.64 -0.73
C ILE A 62 -7.35 2.52 -1.17
N ALA A 63 -7.15 2.45 -2.48
CA ALA A 63 -5.82 2.36 -3.09
C ALA A 63 -5.88 2.79 -4.55
N PHE A 64 -4.82 3.42 -5.02
CA PHE A 64 -4.65 3.71 -6.44
C PHE A 64 -3.21 3.48 -6.89
N SER A 65 -3.07 3.13 -8.16
CA SER A 65 -1.77 3.05 -8.82
C SER A 65 -1.90 3.44 -10.27
N VAL A 66 -1.12 4.43 -10.69
CA VAL A 66 -1.18 5.04 -12.02
C VAL A 66 0.21 5.29 -12.57
N ASN A 67 0.36 5.28 -13.90
CA ASN A 67 1.63 5.56 -14.56
C ASN A 67 1.46 6.20 -15.96
N PHE A 68 2.58 6.54 -16.59
CA PHE A 68 2.63 6.92 -18.01
C PHE A 68 2.89 5.68 -18.87
N SER A 69 1.86 4.88 -19.15
CA SER A 69 1.95 3.81 -20.15
C SER A 69 1.30 4.25 -21.45
N ARG A 70 2.08 4.33 -22.55
CA ARG A 70 1.66 4.80 -23.89
C ARG A 70 1.17 6.24 -23.96
N PHE A 71 1.23 6.97 -22.86
CA PHE A 71 0.93 8.40 -22.78
C PHE A 71 2.22 9.17 -22.54
N SER A 72 2.31 10.32 -23.20
CA SER A 72 3.31 11.31 -22.88
C SER A 72 2.66 12.55 -22.29
N GLN A 73 3.35 13.18 -21.34
CA GLN A 73 3.02 14.52 -20.91
C GLN A 73 4.15 15.46 -21.30
N ARG A 74 3.75 16.55 -21.96
CA ARG A 74 4.60 17.68 -22.29
C ARG A 74 4.63 18.64 -21.12
N LEU A 75 5.81 18.90 -20.58
CA LEU A 75 6.04 19.83 -19.50
C LEU A 75 6.72 21.09 -20.05
N ASN A 76 6.04 22.22 -19.92
CA ASN A 76 6.51 23.52 -20.41
C ASN A 76 6.28 24.65 -19.40
N ASN A 77 5.69 24.35 -18.23
CA ASN A 77 5.37 25.31 -17.19
C ASN A 77 5.92 24.84 -15.84
N THR A 78 6.15 25.80 -14.95
CA THR A 78 6.41 25.55 -13.54
C THR A 78 5.09 25.21 -12.84
N ASN A 79 5.14 24.42 -11.77
CA ASN A 79 3.95 24.01 -11.01
C ASN A 79 2.90 23.25 -11.84
N GLN A 80 3.34 22.56 -12.90
CA GLN A 80 2.45 21.78 -13.76
C GLN A 80 2.17 20.43 -13.12
N ILE A 81 0.90 20.09 -12.93
CA ILE A 81 0.47 18.80 -12.37
C ILE A 81 0.80 17.66 -13.35
N LEU A 82 1.34 16.56 -12.84
CA LEU A 82 1.55 15.34 -13.61
C LEU A 82 0.25 14.52 -13.67
N VAL A 83 -0.24 14.29 -14.89
CA VAL A 83 -1.53 13.65 -15.18
C VAL A 83 -1.31 12.25 -15.73
N TYR A 84 -1.46 11.24 -14.88
CA TYR A 84 -1.24 9.84 -15.21
C TYR A 84 -2.53 9.21 -15.75
N LYS A 85 -2.57 9.02 -17.07
CA LYS A 85 -3.78 8.53 -17.76
C LYS A 85 -3.95 7.01 -17.72
N ASN A 86 -2.87 6.25 -17.51
CA ASN A 86 -2.98 4.81 -17.37
C ASN A 86 -3.24 4.43 -15.91
N VAL A 87 -4.47 3.98 -15.63
CA VAL A 87 -4.93 3.60 -14.29
C VAL A 87 -4.87 2.08 -14.13
N LEU A 88 -4.02 1.60 -13.22
CA LEU A 88 -3.89 0.18 -12.90
C LEU A 88 -4.87 -0.23 -11.80
N VAL A 89 -4.97 0.60 -10.76
CA VAL A 89 -5.84 0.40 -9.60
C VAL A 89 -6.44 1.75 -9.21
N ASN A 90 -7.72 1.76 -8.82
CA ASN A 90 -8.39 2.96 -8.28
C ASN A 90 -9.57 2.57 -7.36
N HIS A 91 -9.31 1.72 -6.36
CA HIS A 91 -10.31 1.37 -5.35
C HIS A 91 -10.64 2.59 -4.47
N GLY A 92 -11.93 2.80 -4.21
CA GLY A 92 -12.43 4.02 -3.58
C GLY A 92 -12.55 5.22 -4.53
N SER A 93 -12.15 5.06 -5.81
CA SER A 93 -12.30 6.06 -6.87
C SER A 93 -11.73 7.45 -6.55
N GLY A 94 -10.68 7.52 -5.72
CA GLY A 94 -10.08 8.78 -5.29
C GLY A 94 -9.22 9.45 -6.35
N TYR A 95 -8.60 8.70 -7.26
CA TYR A 95 -7.75 9.28 -8.31
C TYR A 95 -8.55 9.73 -9.54
N ASN A 96 -8.31 10.96 -9.99
CA ASN A 96 -8.89 11.53 -11.21
C ASN A 96 -7.84 11.62 -12.34
N ALA A 97 -7.96 10.76 -13.34
CA ALA A 97 -7.05 10.68 -14.49
C ALA A 97 -7.14 11.87 -15.47
N LYS A 98 -8.13 12.77 -15.32
CA LYS A 98 -8.21 14.01 -16.10
C LYS A 98 -7.39 15.13 -15.46
N SER A 99 -7.36 15.20 -14.12
CA SER A 99 -6.68 16.27 -13.39
C SER A 99 -5.31 15.87 -12.82
N GLY A 100 -5.02 14.58 -12.70
CA GLY A 100 -3.80 14.10 -12.06
C GLY A 100 -3.87 14.04 -10.53
N THR A 101 -5.05 14.24 -9.94
CA THR A 101 -5.22 14.49 -8.50
C THR A 101 -5.89 13.31 -7.82
N PHE A 102 -5.37 12.91 -6.66
CA PHE A 102 -6.08 12.07 -5.70
C PHE A 102 -6.91 12.96 -4.77
N THR A 103 -8.22 12.70 -4.67
CA THR A 103 -9.12 13.31 -3.71
C THR A 103 -9.51 12.26 -2.68
N THR A 104 -9.25 12.53 -1.42
CA THR A 104 -9.43 11.62 -0.30
C THR A 104 -10.91 11.20 -0.17
N PRO A 105 -11.26 9.92 -0.41
CA PRO A 105 -12.65 9.45 -0.33
C PRO A 105 -13.13 9.20 1.11
N GLU A 106 -12.21 9.14 2.07
CA GLU A 106 -12.48 8.87 3.47
C GLU A 106 -11.32 9.37 4.33
N ALA A 107 -11.62 9.93 5.50
CA ALA A 107 -10.58 10.37 6.43
C ALA A 107 -9.74 9.18 6.90
N GLY A 108 -8.43 9.41 7.09
CA GLY A 108 -7.52 8.37 7.54
C GLY A 108 -6.06 8.72 7.27
N THR A 109 -5.17 7.76 7.55
CA THR A 109 -3.74 7.90 7.30
C THR A 109 -3.38 7.20 5.99
N TYR A 110 -2.77 7.93 5.06
CA TYR A 110 -2.45 7.44 3.73
C TYR A 110 -0.95 7.44 3.47
N ALA A 111 -0.45 6.41 2.79
CA ALA A 111 0.89 6.41 2.23
C ALA A 111 0.83 6.76 0.74
N PHE A 112 1.71 7.66 0.30
CA PHE A 112 1.87 8.05 -1.10
C PHE A 112 3.31 7.90 -1.54
N PHE A 113 3.51 7.45 -2.77
CA PHE A 113 4.81 7.28 -3.39
C PHE A 113 4.71 7.66 -4.86
N PHE A 114 5.77 8.30 -5.35
CA PHE A 114 5.86 8.69 -6.74
C PHE A 114 7.27 8.51 -7.27
N SER A 115 7.35 8.31 -8.58
CA SER A 115 8.60 8.26 -9.33
C SER A 115 8.45 9.05 -10.63
N VAL A 116 9.52 9.74 -11.01
CA VAL A 116 9.61 10.59 -12.19
C VAL A 116 10.89 10.23 -12.90
N GLN A 117 10.73 9.60 -14.05
CA GLN A 117 11.82 9.14 -14.90
C GLN A 117 11.96 10.06 -16.10
N VAL A 118 13.16 10.62 -16.24
CA VAL A 118 13.51 11.61 -17.28
C VAL A 118 14.54 11.05 -18.24
N HIS A 119 14.51 11.57 -19.48
CA HIS A 119 15.52 11.27 -20.50
C HIS A 119 16.91 11.79 -20.10
N LYS A 120 17.94 11.31 -20.80
CA LYS A 120 19.31 11.80 -20.63
C LYS A 120 19.41 13.32 -20.74
N ASN A 121 20.29 13.90 -19.94
CA ASN A 121 20.59 15.33 -19.87
C ASN A 121 19.39 16.23 -19.52
N VAL A 122 18.33 15.66 -18.91
CA VAL A 122 17.20 16.40 -18.33
C VAL A 122 17.37 16.46 -16.82
N ARG A 123 17.10 17.63 -16.24
CA ARG A 123 16.94 17.81 -14.79
C ARG A 123 15.46 18.08 -14.52
N LEU A 124 14.87 17.46 -13.53
CA LEU A 124 13.47 17.76 -13.15
C LEU A 124 13.29 17.64 -11.65
N SER A 125 12.95 18.76 -10.99
CA SER A 125 12.45 18.73 -9.61
C SER A 125 10.94 18.56 -9.63
N THR A 126 10.42 17.82 -8.65
CA THR A 126 9.00 17.54 -8.49
C THR A 126 8.62 17.56 -7.04
N TYR A 127 7.41 18.02 -6.77
CA TYR A 127 6.81 18.00 -5.45
C TYR A 127 5.65 17.02 -5.38
N LEU A 128 5.57 16.32 -4.25
CA LEU A 128 4.32 15.81 -3.74
C LEU A 128 3.61 16.95 -3.01
N MET A 129 2.40 17.26 -3.46
CA MET A 129 1.60 18.36 -2.97
C MET A 129 0.45 17.83 -2.14
N PHE A 130 0.13 18.53 -1.06
CA PHE A 130 -1.05 18.34 -0.22
C PHE A 130 -1.75 19.70 -0.05
N ASN A 131 -2.97 19.82 -0.56
CA ASN A 131 -3.79 21.05 -0.47
C ASN A 131 -3.01 22.34 -0.81
N GLY A 132 -2.17 22.28 -1.85
CA GLY A 132 -1.41 23.43 -2.35
C GLY A 132 -0.07 23.67 -1.66
N LYS A 133 0.32 22.84 -0.69
CA LYS A 133 1.63 22.89 -0.02
C LYS A 133 2.47 21.69 -0.40
N SER A 134 3.76 21.89 -0.63
CA SER A 134 4.70 20.79 -0.84
C SER A 134 4.96 20.05 0.47
N VAL A 135 4.86 18.73 0.45
CA VAL A 135 5.15 17.86 1.62
C VAL A 135 6.37 16.97 1.40
N SER A 136 6.79 16.80 0.15
CA SER A 136 7.98 16.03 -0.20
C SER A 136 8.53 16.51 -1.55
N GLU A 137 9.85 16.50 -1.70
CA GLU A 137 10.55 16.87 -2.93
C GLU A 137 11.33 15.68 -3.49
N SER A 138 11.40 15.59 -4.80
CA SER A 138 12.34 14.72 -5.48
C SER A 138 13.00 15.42 -6.67
N LEU A 139 14.21 15.00 -6.99
CA LEU A 139 14.99 15.51 -8.09
C LEU A 139 15.48 14.35 -8.96
N ALA A 140 15.09 14.36 -10.23
CA ALA A 140 15.81 13.64 -11.27
C ALA A 140 16.96 14.53 -11.77
N GLY A 141 18.19 14.15 -11.47
CA GLY A 141 19.39 14.93 -11.81
C GLY A 141 19.78 14.85 -13.29
N ARG A 142 20.49 15.88 -13.76
CA ARG A 142 21.02 15.97 -15.13
C ARG A 142 22.25 15.07 -15.28
N ILE A 143 22.09 13.91 -15.89
CA ILE A 143 23.18 12.96 -16.15
C ILE A 143 23.14 12.49 -17.62
N PRO A 144 24.25 11.97 -18.19
CA PRO A 144 24.29 11.50 -19.58
C PRO A 144 23.57 10.15 -19.80
N ASP A 145 22.56 9.83 -18.98
CA ASP A 145 21.71 8.63 -19.07
C ASP A 145 20.31 8.92 -18.51
N ILE A 146 19.38 7.97 -18.66
CA ILE A 146 18.06 8.01 -18.02
C ILE A 146 18.24 8.11 -16.50
N ASN A 147 17.50 9.02 -15.88
CA ASN A 147 17.51 9.18 -14.44
C ASN A 147 16.10 9.13 -13.85
N THR A 148 15.99 8.67 -12.61
CA THR A 148 14.71 8.59 -11.91
C THR A 148 14.84 9.26 -10.55
N GLY A 149 14.02 10.28 -10.32
CA GLY A 149 13.77 10.82 -8.98
C GLY A 149 12.45 10.27 -8.45
N GLY A 150 12.42 9.84 -7.20
CA GLY A 150 11.16 9.55 -6.50
C GLY A 150 11.23 9.97 -5.04
N ASN A 151 10.07 10.06 -4.39
CA ASN A 151 9.99 10.20 -2.95
C ASN A 151 8.61 9.71 -2.46
N MET A 152 8.40 9.74 -1.14
CA MET A 152 7.16 9.34 -0.50
C MET A 152 6.76 10.27 0.65
N ALA A 153 5.51 10.16 1.08
CA ALA A 153 5.02 10.76 2.31
C ALA A 153 3.89 9.91 2.91
N ILE A 154 3.77 9.97 4.25
CA ILE A 154 2.60 9.46 4.98
C ILE A 154 1.86 10.67 5.54
N LEU A 155 0.57 10.78 5.24
CA LEU A 155 -0.25 11.94 5.56
C LEU A 155 -1.55 11.52 6.25
N SER A 156 -1.94 12.24 7.30
CA SER A 156 -3.29 12.17 7.83
C SER A 156 -4.19 13.12 7.04
N LEU A 157 -5.22 12.57 6.39
CA LEU A 157 -6.09 13.29 5.47
C LEU A 157 -7.54 13.26 5.96
N LYS A 158 -8.27 14.33 5.65
CA LYS A 158 -9.73 14.40 5.77
C LYS A 158 -10.38 14.11 4.43
N GLU A 159 -11.64 13.71 4.45
CA GLU A 159 -12.42 13.57 3.22
C GLU A 159 -12.38 14.88 2.41
N GLY A 160 -12.17 14.76 1.09
CA GLY A 160 -12.06 15.89 0.18
C GLY A 160 -10.67 16.53 0.07
N ASP A 161 -9.72 16.17 0.93
CA ASP A 161 -8.33 16.60 0.82
C ASP A 161 -7.70 16.14 -0.51
N LYS A 162 -6.76 16.92 -1.04
CA LYS A 162 -6.18 16.68 -2.36
C LYS A 162 -4.68 16.47 -2.30
N VAL A 163 -4.23 15.42 -2.99
CA VAL A 163 -2.81 15.08 -3.15
C VAL A 163 -2.48 14.89 -4.63
N TRP A 164 -1.37 15.47 -5.09
CA TRP A 164 -0.91 15.31 -6.47
C TRP A 164 0.60 15.48 -6.59
N VAL A 165 1.15 15.10 -7.74
CA VAL A 165 2.55 15.36 -8.09
C VAL A 165 2.59 16.51 -9.09
N GLN A 166 3.51 17.46 -8.91
CA GLN A 166 3.72 18.54 -9.87
C GLN A 166 5.20 18.83 -10.10
N THR A 167 5.50 19.49 -11.22
CA THR A 167 6.83 20.05 -11.46
C THR A 167 7.14 21.16 -10.47
N HIS A 168 8.39 21.22 -10.04
CA HIS A 168 8.91 22.31 -9.24
C HIS A 168 10.15 22.91 -9.91
N HIS A 169 10.34 24.21 -9.66
CA HIS A 169 11.50 25.02 -10.00
C HIS A 169 11.56 25.64 -11.40
N SER A 170 12.12 26.85 -11.43
CA SER A 170 12.23 27.79 -12.55
C SER A 170 13.68 28.23 -12.69
N GLY A 171 14.37 27.87 -13.78
CA GLY A 171 15.73 28.38 -14.05
C GLY A 171 16.46 27.55 -15.10
N LEU A 172 17.29 28.18 -15.94
CA LEU A 172 17.85 27.70 -17.23
C LEU A 172 18.40 26.26 -17.32
N ASP A 173 18.61 25.56 -16.20
CA ASP A 173 19.08 24.17 -16.12
C ASP A 173 17.97 23.10 -16.00
N TRP A 174 16.70 23.49 -15.97
CA TRP A 174 15.52 22.65 -15.64
C TRP A 174 14.85 21.89 -16.80
N ILE A 175 15.30 22.09 -18.04
CA ILE A 175 14.67 21.51 -19.24
C ILE A 175 15.74 21.14 -20.26
N ASN A 176 15.39 20.32 -21.25
CA ASN A 176 16.29 20.11 -22.40
C ASN A 176 16.49 21.44 -23.15
N MET A 177 17.45 21.48 -24.09
CA MET A 177 17.76 22.69 -24.87
C MET A 177 16.57 23.28 -25.65
N SER A 178 15.50 22.52 -25.86
CA SER A 178 14.26 22.97 -26.54
C SER A 178 13.21 23.57 -25.62
N GLY A 179 13.46 23.64 -24.31
CA GLY A 179 12.52 24.27 -23.40
C GLY A 179 11.39 23.35 -22.90
N GLU A 180 11.50 22.04 -23.11
CA GLU A 180 10.39 21.10 -22.95
C GLU A 180 10.85 19.79 -22.31
N VAL A 181 10.06 19.20 -21.41
CA VAL A 181 10.30 17.82 -20.96
C VAL A 181 9.14 16.93 -21.39
N ILE A 182 9.46 15.86 -22.11
CA ILE A 182 8.49 14.82 -22.46
C ILE A 182 8.69 13.67 -21.49
N LEU A 183 7.70 13.45 -20.63
CA LEU A 183 7.64 12.28 -19.78
C LEU A 183 6.81 11.20 -20.47
N ASN A 184 7.44 10.11 -20.88
CA ASN A 184 6.78 9.01 -21.63
C ASN A 184 7.23 7.61 -21.18
N TYR A 185 8.01 7.52 -20.11
CA TYR A 185 8.43 6.25 -19.55
C TYR A 185 7.42 5.73 -18.53
N SER A 186 7.17 4.42 -18.53
CA SER A 186 6.34 3.74 -17.53
C SER A 186 6.90 3.82 -16.11
N GLY A 187 8.20 4.15 -15.96
CA GLY A 187 8.83 4.48 -14.69
C GLY A 187 8.32 5.78 -14.06
N ASN A 188 7.54 6.58 -14.78
CA ASN A 188 6.78 7.69 -14.21
C ASN A 188 5.50 7.13 -13.58
N SER A 189 5.43 7.13 -12.25
CA SER A 189 4.31 6.54 -11.51
C SER A 189 3.91 7.39 -10.31
N PHE A 190 2.65 7.27 -9.91
CA PHE A 190 2.11 7.82 -8.67
C PHE A 190 1.14 6.79 -8.09
N SER A 191 1.24 6.54 -6.80
CA SER A 191 0.45 5.50 -6.15
C SER A 191 0.26 5.85 -4.68
N GLY A 192 -0.78 5.29 -4.08
CA GLY A 192 -1.04 5.45 -2.66
C GLY A 192 -2.21 4.62 -2.17
N PHE A 193 -2.30 4.46 -0.85
CA PHE A 193 -3.33 3.64 -0.20
C PHE A 193 -3.59 4.08 1.23
N LEU A 194 -4.80 3.79 1.73
CA LEU A 194 -5.20 3.96 3.12
C LEU A 194 -4.51 2.91 4.00
N LEU A 195 -3.91 3.34 5.11
CA LEU A 195 -3.31 2.49 6.12
C LEU A 195 -4.34 2.12 7.21
N PHE A 196 -4.97 3.13 7.80
CA PHE A 196 -5.98 3.03 8.88
C PHE A 196 -6.68 4.36 9.09
#